data_AF-A0A1B7L4Z3-F1
#
_entry.id   AF-A0A1B7L4Z3-F1
#
_cell.length_a   1.000
_cell.length_b   1.000
_cell.length_c   1.000
_cell.angle_alpha   90.00
_cell.angle_beta   90.00
_cell.angle_gamma   90.00
#
_symmetry.space_group_name_H-M   'P 1'
#
loop_
_entity.id
_entity.type
_entity.pdbx_description
1 polymer ?
#
loop_
_entity_poly.entity_id
_entity_poly.type
_entity_poly.pdbx_seq_one_letter_code
_entity_poly.pdbx_strand_id
1 'polypeptide(L)'
;MTWQGVDITTGGPALSIWPPVIYYFVSIIVGGGVYIGRHFVEKYANITVFLIYVFCVLFIAALHYCLFKFGAEFASGVLRVHLDVYAYDSIHFGSIAFALVYIFAVPSKFK
;
A
#
# COMPACT_ATOMS: atom_id res chain seq x y z
N MET A 1 -6.07 -19.87 35.36
CA MET A 1 -6.41 -19.32 34.03
C MET A 1 -5.51 -19.99 33.02
N THR A 2 -6.01 -21.02 32.37
CA THR A 2 -5.35 -21.73 31.29
C THR A 2 -5.69 -21.03 29.98
N TRP A 3 -4.68 -20.47 29.32
CA TRP A 3 -4.80 -19.90 27.98
C TRP A 3 -5.04 -21.05 26.99
N GLN A 4 -6.30 -21.39 26.76
CA GLN A 4 -6.68 -22.33 25.71
C GLN A 4 -7.16 -21.56 24.48
N GLY A 5 -6.39 -21.72 23.41
CA GLY A 5 -6.81 -21.69 22.01
C GLY A 5 -7.84 -20.63 21.61
N VAL A 6 -7.34 -19.49 21.10
CA VAL A 6 -8.07 -18.84 20.01
C VAL A 6 -7.87 -19.72 18.79
N ASP A 7 -8.75 -20.71 18.61
CA ASP A 7 -8.85 -21.51 17.39
C ASP A 7 -9.29 -20.57 16.25
N ILE A 8 -8.35 -20.24 15.37
CA ILE A 8 -8.56 -19.40 14.18
C ILE A 8 -9.25 -20.22 13.06
N THR A 9 -9.62 -21.47 13.33
CA THR A 9 -9.95 -22.46 12.30
C THR A 9 -11.37 -22.98 12.31
N THR A 10 -12.24 -22.60 13.25
CA THR A 10 -13.61 -23.14 13.27
C THR A 10 -14.66 -22.19 13.86
N GLY A 11 -15.33 -21.42 12.98
CA GLY A 11 -16.51 -20.62 13.33
C GLY A 11 -17.02 -19.64 12.26
N GLY A 12 -17.51 -20.12 11.10
CA GLY A 12 -18.16 -19.31 10.04
C GLY A 12 -17.19 -18.55 9.11
N PRO A 13 -17.64 -17.99 7.96
CA PRO A 13 -16.77 -17.35 6.95
C PRO A 13 -16.26 -15.97 7.40
N ALA A 14 -15.90 -15.82 8.67
CA ALA A 14 -15.34 -14.60 9.22
C ALA A 14 -13.84 -14.58 8.90
N LEU A 15 -13.51 -14.05 7.73
CA LEU A 15 -12.16 -13.71 7.34
C LEU A 15 -11.46 -12.90 8.45
N SER A 16 -10.21 -13.24 8.74
CA SER A 16 -9.40 -12.56 9.77
C SER A 16 -9.36 -11.05 9.51
N ILE A 17 -9.56 -10.22 10.53
CA ILE A 17 -9.51 -8.75 10.36
C ILE A 17 -8.08 -8.21 10.22
N TRP A 18 -7.08 -9.02 10.55
CA TRP A 18 -5.68 -8.60 10.59
C TRP A 18 -5.06 -8.22 9.23
N PRO A 19 -5.29 -8.94 8.12
CA PRO A 19 -4.70 -8.60 6.85
C PRO A 19 -5.11 -7.21 6.34
N PRO A 20 -6.39 -6.80 6.37
CA PRO A 20 -6.77 -5.42 6.08
C PRO A 20 -6.11 -4.40 7.01
N VAL A 21 -6.07 -4.66 8.32
CA VAL A 21 -5.49 -3.73 9.30
C VAL A 21 -4.00 -3.47 9.01
N ILE A 22 -3.23 -4.53 8.77
CA ILE A 22 -1.80 -4.43 8.44
C ILE A 22 -1.62 -3.70 7.11
N TYR A 23 -2.43 -4.03 6.11
CA TYR A 23 -2.42 -3.38 4.81
C TYR A 23 -2.60 -1.86 4.93
N TYR A 24 -3.67 -1.40 5.59
CA TYR A 24 -3.93 0.03 5.77
C TYR A 24 -2.84 0.72 6.60
N PHE A 25 -2.35 0.07 7.66
CA PHE A 25 -1.29 0.63 8.49
C PHE A 25 -0.01 0.89 7.68
N VAL A 26 0.42 -0.08 6.87
CA VAL A 26 1.59 0.06 5.99
C VAL A 26 1.35 1.12 4.93
N SER A 27 0.19 1.12 4.26
CA SER A 27 -0.15 2.12 3.24
C SER A 27 -0.24 3.54 3.82
N ILE A 28 -0.67 3.72 5.06
CA ILE A 28 -0.67 5.05 5.72
C ILE A 28 0.76 5.50 6.01
N ILE A 29 1.62 4.62 6.56
CA ILE A 29 3.02 4.96 6.85
C ILE A 29 3.77 5.33 5.57
N VAL A 30 3.65 4.51 4.53
CA VAL A 30 4.27 4.77 3.23
C VAL A 30 3.73 6.06 2.63
N GLY A 31 2.41 6.27 2.71
CA GLY A 31 1.77 7.49 2.24
C GLY A 31 2.31 8.73 2.95
N GLY A 32 2.36 8.71 4.28
CA GLY A 32 2.92 9.79 5.09
C GLY A 32 4.38 10.08 4.72
N GLY A 33 5.21 9.04 4.58
CA GLY A 33 6.61 9.19 4.19
C GLY A 33 6.78 9.82 2.81
N VAL A 34 5.95 9.43 1.84
CA VAL A 34 5.90 10.02 0.50
C VAL A 34 5.44 11.48 0.58
N TYR A 35 4.35 11.83 1.27
CA TYR A 35 3.95 13.23 1.39
C TYR A 35 4.99 14.13 2.07
N ILE A 36 5.69 13.63 3.08
CA ILE A 36 6.81 14.35 3.71
C ILE A 36 7.95 14.52 2.70
N GLY A 37 8.33 13.44 1.99
CA GLY A 37 9.37 13.47 0.96
C GLY A 37 9.12 14.51 -0.13
N ARG A 38 7.85 14.67 -0.56
CA ARG A 38 7.44 15.71 -1.51
C ARG A 38 7.88 17.11 -1.05
N HIS A 39 7.65 17.47 0.22
CA HIS A 39 8.03 18.78 0.76
C HIS A 39 9.55 19.00 0.77
N PHE A 40 10.33 17.95 1.04
CA PHE A 40 11.79 18.04 0.97
C PHE A 40 12.28 18.20 -0.47
N VAL A 41 11.69 17.47 -1.40
CA VAL A 41 12.06 17.51 -2.82
C VAL A 41 11.72 18.87 -3.43
N GLU A 42 10.54 19.42 -3.18
CA GLU A 42 10.15 20.74 -3.69
C GLU A 42 11.06 21.88 -3.17
N LYS A 43 11.69 21.71 -2.00
CA LYS A 43 12.51 22.76 -1.37
C LYS A 43 14.02 22.64 -1.62
N TYR A 44 14.54 21.42 -1.75
CA TYR A 44 15.99 21.16 -1.69
C TYR A 44 16.53 20.26 -2.80
N ALA A 45 15.68 19.67 -3.66
CA ALA A 45 16.16 18.70 -4.63
C ALA A 45 16.77 19.35 -5.87
N ASN A 46 17.87 18.77 -6.34
CA ASN A 46 18.35 18.93 -7.71
C ASN A 46 17.51 18.06 -8.66
N ILE A 47 17.59 18.32 -9.97
CA ILE A 47 16.76 17.65 -10.99
C ILE A 47 16.84 16.12 -10.94
N THR A 48 18.01 15.57 -10.62
CA THR A 48 18.22 14.12 -10.47
C THR A 48 17.41 13.55 -9.31
N VAL A 49 17.43 14.21 -8.14
CA VAL A 49 16.69 13.77 -6.95
C VAL A 49 15.19 13.90 -7.19
N PHE A 50 14.76 14.96 -7.88
CA PHE A 50 13.37 15.14 -8.31
C PHE A 50 12.90 13.97 -9.18
N LEU A 51 13.64 13.60 -10.23
CA LEU A 51 13.27 12.51 -11.13
C LEU A 51 13.23 11.15 -10.44
N ILE A 52 14.24 10.83 -9.62
CA ILE A 52 14.26 9.59 -8.84
C ILE A 52 13.04 9.52 -7.92
N TYR A 53 12.75 10.62 -7.23
CA TYR A 53 11.61 10.68 -6.33
C TYR A 53 10.28 10.48 -7.06
N VAL A 54 10.06 11.18 -8.18
CA VAL A 54 8.86 11.01 -9.02
C VAL A 54 8.72 9.54 -9.46
N PHE A 55 9.82 8.93 -9.92
CA PHE A 55 9.82 7.53 -10.33
C PHE A 55 9.47 6.59 -9.16
N CYS A 56 10.02 6.83 -7.97
CA CYS A 56 9.67 6.06 -6.77
C CYS A 56 8.18 6.18 -6.41
N VAL A 57 7.63 7.40 -6.42
CA VAL A 57 6.20 7.62 -6.11
C VAL A 57 5.31 6.91 -7.12
N LEU A 58 5.60 7.06 -8.41
CA LEU A 58 4.85 6.40 -9.47
C LEU A 58 4.98 4.87 -9.40
N PHE A 59 6.17 4.36 -9.05
CA PHE A 59 6.37 2.93 -8.86
C PHE A 59 5.50 2.39 -7.71
N ILE A 60 5.46 3.07 -6.56
CA ILE A 60 4.63 2.64 -5.43
C ILE A 60 3.12 2.73 -5.77
N ALA A 61 2.71 3.78 -6.49
CA ALA A 61 1.34 3.89 -6.99
C ALA A 61 1.00 2.77 -7.97
N ALA A 62 1.93 2.39 -8.84
CA ALA A 62 1.78 1.27 -9.77
C ALA A 62 1.67 -0.07 -9.03
N LEU A 63 2.40 -0.28 -7.93
CA LEU A 63 2.23 -1.48 -7.10
C LEU A 63 0.81 -1.58 -6.54
N HIS A 64 0.25 -0.47 -6.05
CA HIS A 64 -1.13 -0.42 -5.55
C HIS A 64 -2.15 -0.66 -6.68
N TYR A 65 -1.92 -0.11 -7.87
CA TYR A 65 -2.74 -0.37 -9.04
C TYR A 65 -2.67 -1.84 -9.50
N CYS A 66 -1.48 -2.46 -9.48
CA CYS A 66 -1.32 -3.87 -9.79
C CYS A 66 -2.00 -4.76 -8.74
N LEU A 67 -1.94 -4.38 -7.46
CA LEU A 67 -2.67 -5.07 -6.40
C LEU A 67 -4.20 -4.97 -6.61
N PHE A 68 -4.70 -3.82 -7.06
CA PHE A 68 -6.10 -3.67 -7.46
C PHE A 68 -6.44 -4.59 -8.65
N LYS A 69 -5.65 -4.54 -9.72
CA LYS A 69 -5.99 -5.19 -10.99
C LYS A 69 -5.82 -6.71 -10.97
N PHE A 70 -4.78 -7.21 -10.31
CA PHE A 70 -4.37 -8.62 -10.34
C PHE A 70 -4.58 -9.33 -8.99
N GLY A 71 -4.89 -8.58 -7.92
CA GLY A 71 -5.27 -9.12 -6.62
C GLY A 71 -4.23 -10.06 -6.02
N ALA A 72 -4.69 -11.23 -5.59
CA ALA A 72 -3.88 -12.23 -4.89
C ALA A 72 -2.73 -12.80 -5.76
N GLU A 73 -2.90 -12.85 -7.09
CA GLU A 73 -1.86 -13.35 -8.00
C GLU A 73 -0.63 -12.44 -8.01
N PHE A 74 -0.83 -11.13 -7.95
CA PHE A 74 0.26 -10.17 -7.86
C PHE A 74 0.91 -10.17 -6.47
N ALA A 75 0.10 -10.22 -5.40
CA ALA A 75 0.61 -10.30 -4.04
C ALA A 75 1.49 -11.56 -3.83
N SER A 76 1.03 -12.71 -4.29
CA SER A 76 1.79 -13.96 -4.16
C SER A 76 2.93 -14.08 -5.16
N GLY A 77 2.76 -13.63 -6.41
CA GLY A 77 3.76 -13.80 -7.47
C GLY A 77 4.91 -12.79 -7.40
N VAL A 78 4.58 -11.51 -7.17
CA VAL A 78 5.56 -10.41 -7.19
C VAL A 78 6.04 -10.08 -5.78
N LEU A 79 5.11 -9.90 -4.83
CA LEU A 79 5.46 -9.53 -3.46
C LEU A 79 5.83 -10.75 -2.59
N ARG A 80 5.55 -11.97 -3.07
CA ARG A 80 5.73 -13.23 -2.31
C ARG A 80 5.00 -13.24 -0.96
N VAL A 81 3.89 -12.52 -0.87
CA VAL A 81 3.03 -12.48 0.32
C VAL A 81 1.77 -13.27 0.04
N HIS A 82 1.46 -14.23 0.91
CA HIS A 82 0.19 -14.96 0.88
C HIS A 82 -0.93 -14.07 1.45
N LEU A 83 -1.41 -13.15 0.62
CA LEU A 83 -2.54 -12.28 0.92
C LEU A 83 -3.67 -12.59 -0.07
N ASP A 84 -4.78 -13.11 0.44
CA ASP A 84 -5.98 -13.30 -0.37
C ASP A 84 -6.72 -11.97 -0.52
N VAL A 85 -6.30 -11.18 -1.51
CA VAL A 85 -6.87 -9.86 -1.79
C VAL A 85 -8.34 -9.96 -2.22
N TYR A 86 -8.73 -11.05 -2.88
CA TYR A 86 -10.10 -11.25 -3.35
C TYR A 86 -11.08 -11.55 -2.22
N ALA A 87 -10.58 -12.08 -1.11
CA ALA A 87 -11.39 -12.26 0.09
C ALA A 87 -11.74 -10.94 0.79
N TYR A 88 -10.98 -9.87 0.59
CA TYR A 88 -11.21 -8.58 1.27
C TYR A 88 -11.49 -7.45 0.27
N ASP A 89 -12.78 -7.18 0.03
CA ASP A 89 -13.23 -6.04 -0.79
C ASP A 89 -12.61 -4.71 -0.34
N SER A 90 -12.41 -4.54 0.97
CA SER A 90 -11.76 -3.35 1.53
C SER A 90 -10.33 -3.18 1.02
N ILE A 91 -9.52 -4.25 0.94
CA ILE A 91 -8.14 -4.16 0.43
C ILE A 91 -8.18 -3.87 -1.07
N HIS A 92 -9.09 -4.52 -1.80
CA HIS A 92 -9.26 -4.30 -3.22
C HIS A 92 -9.59 -2.83 -3.53
N PHE A 93 -10.66 -2.26 -2.97
CA PHE A 93 -10.99 -0.84 -3.17
C PHE A 93 -10.02 0.13 -2.51
N GLY A 94 -9.42 -0.25 -1.38
CA GLY A 94 -8.38 0.53 -0.70
C GLY A 94 -7.14 0.71 -1.57
N SER A 95 -6.77 -0.31 -2.34
CA SER A 95 -5.58 -0.25 -3.20
C SER A 95 -5.69 0.78 -4.32
N ILE A 96 -6.84 0.89 -4.99
CA ILE A 96 -7.04 1.95 -5.99
C ILE A 96 -7.11 3.34 -5.34
N ALA A 97 -7.72 3.47 -4.15
CA ALA A 97 -7.77 4.73 -3.43
C ALA A 97 -6.35 5.23 -3.08
N PHE A 98 -5.49 4.36 -2.53
CA PHE A 98 -4.11 4.72 -2.24
C PHE A 98 -3.28 5.00 -3.49
N ALA A 99 -3.48 4.25 -4.59
CA ALA A 99 -2.82 4.53 -5.85
C ALA A 99 -3.10 5.97 -6.32
N LEU A 100 -4.36 6.40 -6.26
CA LEU A 100 -4.76 7.77 -6.61
C LEU A 100 -4.17 8.80 -5.63
N VAL A 101 -4.24 8.54 -4.33
CA VAL A 101 -3.68 9.43 -3.30
C VAL A 101 -2.17 9.63 -3.48
N TYR A 102 -1.44 8.59 -3.90
CA TYR A 102 0.00 8.68 -4.10
C TYR A 102 0.37 9.44 -5.38
N ILE A 103 -0.47 9.39 -6.42
CA ILE A 103 -0.27 10.24 -7.61
C ILE A 103 -0.31 11.72 -7.24
N PHE A 104 -1.16 12.13 -6.28
CA PHE A 104 -1.17 13.50 -5.76
C PHE A 104 0.08 13.87 -4.95
N ALA A 105 0.89 12.90 -4.54
CA ALA A 105 2.16 13.16 -3.88
C ALA A 105 3.33 13.38 -4.84
N VAL A 106 3.09 13.32 -6.16
CA VAL A 106 4.07 13.74 -7.17
C VAL A 106 4.31 15.25 -7.03
N PRO A 107 5.58 15.69 -6.91
CA PRO A 107 5.92 17.09 -6.74
C PRO A 107 5.57 17.87 -8.01
N SER A 108 4.85 18.97 -7.85
CA SER A 108 4.34 19.77 -8.97
C SER A 108 5.26 20.93 -9.37
N LYS A 109 6.18 21.30 -8.47
CA LYS A 109 7.08 22.42 -8.65
C LYS A 109 8.52 21.95 -8.42
N PHE A 110 9.39 22.35 -9.33
CA PHE A 110 10.83 22.28 -9.19
C PHE A 110 11.33 23.72 -9.02
N LYS A 111 12.26 23.95 -8.10
CA LYS A 111 12.79 25.29 -7.82
C LYS A 111 13.99 25.58 -8.71
#